data_AF-A0A8B6CBQ6-F1
#
_entry.id   AF-A0A8B6CBQ6-F1
#
_cell.length_a   1.000
_cell.length_b   1.000
_cell.length_c   1.000
_cell.angle_alpha   90.00
_cell.angle_beta   90.00
_cell.angle_gamma   90.00
#
_symmetry.space_group_name_H-M   'P 1'
#
loop_
_entity.id
_entity.type
_entity.pdbx_description
1 polymer ?
#
loop_
_entity_poly.entity_id
_entity_poly.type
_entity_poly.pdbx_seq_one_letter_code
_entity_poly.pdbx_strand_id
1 'polypeptide(L)'
;MPKKGKKGKGKKGKGSPGRKAKKKGGKKGAKKQESVAKLAVANSKVWEAKLDIAETAKGEYREHAKKLMLENDQLQSSMVQNEQESIEIFTLLQQNEEKKNNQMEKMQQSIREVKKEHRKEKENIVEGFSKQINELEEKLEERTQEVHVMRSELKMVTDFQKQKTSMMRELDNIKNDMHNANRDHKGTLARMEQKFFEEKMRLQQEANQKIAELAERAHTEAIANLDETTKSVYKENVRLSEALNYHMKEGEVLKKKVARLDEENESLKGDKELNDMLIQEKVTQVKKQKEQLRELQEKVELLEKSLSHMSREFDTTRKDLLTRSRIENEASKIEIAKLQRVIELKNKEMNKVKRLAKNILDQRTELERFFLESLEQVRMEINANQAQYRQDAQKAYQQKMLNAYSGKGDYPRIRTFNRSDQSTNNVYSDLQAAEKMYDIGGKCDVSDLTWEQKEKVLRYLFARMNGSAKPPNLPKAPPLPAIDRSQQLSITGGQLPDESKDETFLTQARMEEAEPVGS
;
A
#
# COMPACT_ATOMS: atom_id res chain seq x y z
N MET A 1 -10.87 13.95 67.78
CA MET A 1 -10.08 14.62 68.84
C MET A 1 -10.11 16.15 68.63
N PRO A 2 -9.96 17.00 69.66
CA PRO A 2 -10.01 18.47 69.55
C PRO A 2 -8.67 19.18 69.89
N LYS A 3 -8.66 20.53 69.89
CA LYS A 3 -7.60 21.52 70.30
C LYS A 3 -6.72 22.02 69.13
N LYS A 4 -6.19 23.25 69.05
CA LYS A 4 -6.26 24.54 69.84
C LYS A 4 -5.76 25.67 68.87
N GLY A 5 -6.03 26.98 69.02
CA GLY A 5 -6.90 27.73 69.95
C GLY A 5 -6.21 28.95 70.64
N LYS A 6 -7.01 29.94 71.11
CA LYS A 6 -6.63 31.17 71.89
C LYS A 6 -5.94 32.29 71.08
N LYS A 7 -5.94 33.58 71.46
CA LYS A 7 -6.39 34.38 72.66
C LYS A 7 -6.58 35.86 72.18
N GLY A 8 -7.33 36.78 72.81
CA GLY A 8 -8.25 36.73 73.96
C GLY A 8 -8.68 38.15 74.44
N LYS A 9 -9.49 38.22 75.52
CA LYS A 9 -9.78 39.32 76.50
C LYS A 9 -9.36 40.78 76.15
N GLY A 10 -10.15 41.84 76.37
CA GLY A 10 -11.48 42.04 77.01
C GLY A 10 -11.47 43.19 78.05
N LYS A 11 -12.63 43.69 78.55
CA LYS A 11 -12.83 44.20 79.94
C LYS A 11 -14.33 44.46 80.27
N LYS A 12 -14.70 44.59 81.55
CA LYS A 12 -16.08 44.80 82.06
C LYS A 12 -16.22 46.06 82.94
N GLY A 13 -17.43 46.62 82.98
CA GLY A 13 -18.07 47.40 84.07
C GLY A 13 -19.54 47.65 83.68
N LYS A 14 -20.60 47.26 84.41
CA LYS A 14 -21.03 47.62 85.79
C LYS A 14 -20.94 49.13 86.00
N GLY A 15 -22.05 49.89 86.12
CA GLY A 15 -23.13 49.83 87.12
C GLY A 15 -23.12 51.18 87.89
N SER A 16 -24.12 51.70 88.61
CA SER A 16 -25.46 51.24 89.01
C SER A 16 -26.34 52.50 89.33
N PRO A 17 -27.64 52.39 89.68
CA PRO A 17 -28.56 53.53 89.66
C PRO A 17 -28.74 54.33 90.98
N GLY A 18 -28.86 55.66 90.85
CA GLY A 18 -29.87 56.50 91.51
C GLY A 18 -29.80 56.84 93.01
N ARG A 19 -30.14 58.11 93.35
CA ARG A 19 -30.83 58.49 94.61
C ARG A 19 -31.50 59.87 94.52
N LYS A 20 -32.46 60.14 95.41
CA LYS A 20 -33.26 61.38 95.52
C LYS A 20 -32.88 62.20 96.77
N ALA A 21 -33.05 63.53 96.72
CA ALA A 21 -34.04 64.30 97.55
C ALA A 21 -33.54 65.61 98.25
N LYS A 22 -34.32 66.71 98.06
CA LYS A 22 -34.56 67.89 98.97
C LYS A 22 -33.31 68.76 99.33
N LYS A 23 -33.36 70.04 99.77
CA LYS A 23 -34.36 71.11 100.17
C LYS A 23 -33.62 72.49 99.94
N LYS A 24 -34.09 73.75 100.08
CA LYS A 24 -35.37 74.45 100.42
C LYS A 24 -35.30 75.95 99.95
N GLY A 25 -36.11 76.38 98.98
CA GLY A 25 -36.44 77.82 98.73
C GLY A 25 -35.61 78.58 97.67
N GLY A 26 -36.11 79.69 97.09
CA GLY A 26 -37.50 80.20 97.17
C GLY A 26 -37.82 81.57 96.52
N LYS A 27 -39.10 81.71 96.13
CA LYS A 27 -39.89 82.95 95.87
C LYS A 27 -39.74 83.71 94.52
N LYS A 28 -40.91 84.05 93.94
CA LYS A 28 -41.20 84.92 92.75
C LYS A 28 -40.67 84.40 91.39
N GLY A 29 -41.32 84.63 90.24
CA GLY A 29 -42.58 85.32 89.92
C GLY A 29 -43.28 84.72 88.68
N ALA A 30 -44.42 85.27 88.24
CA ALA A 30 -45.30 84.60 87.26
C ALA A 30 -45.04 84.97 85.78
N LYS A 31 -44.96 83.93 84.93
CA LYS A 31 -45.30 83.87 83.48
C LYS A 31 -45.04 82.43 83.00
N LYS A 32 -46.06 81.60 82.73
CA LYS A 32 -45.81 80.19 82.32
C LYS A 32 -46.81 79.47 81.39
N GLN A 33 -48.08 79.87 81.28
CA GLN A 33 -49.03 79.17 80.38
C GLN A 33 -48.58 79.19 78.91
N GLU A 34 -48.04 80.32 78.44
CA GLU A 34 -47.47 80.46 77.09
C GLU A 34 -46.32 79.46 76.79
N SER A 35 -45.64 78.94 77.82
CA SER A 35 -44.55 77.95 77.65
C SER A 35 -45.07 76.52 77.43
N VAL A 36 -46.26 76.18 77.94
CA VAL A 36 -46.83 74.82 77.83
C VAL A 36 -47.35 74.58 76.42
N ALA A 37 -48.03 75.57 75.82
CA ALA A 37 -48.46 75.49 74.41
C ALA A 37 -47.25 75.38 73.47
N LYS A 38 -46.19 76.17 73.69
CA LYS A 38 -44.95 76.10 72.90
C LYS A 38 -44.22 74.76 73.08
N LEU A 39 -44.25 74.16 74.28
CA LEU A 39 -43.75 72.79 74.51
C LEU A 39 -44.59 71.72 73.80
N ALA A 40 -45.92 71.85 73.77
CA ALA A 40 -46.79 70.94 73.04
C ALA A 40 -46.55 71.00 71.53
N VAL A 41 -46.44 72.20 70.95
CA VAL A 41 -46.11 72.40 69.53
C VAL A 41 -44.69 71.89 69.21
N ALA A 42 -43.71 72.09 70.10
CA ALA A 42 -42.37 71.54 69.92
C ALA A 42 -42.37 70.00 69.95
N ASN A 43 -43.14 69.38 70.86
CA ASN A 43 -43.31 67.93 70.88
C ASN A 43 -44.04 67.40 69.64
N SER A 44 -45.05 68.12 69.14
CA SER A 44 -45.73 67.78 67.87
C SER A 44 -44.73 67.73 66.73
N LYS A 45 -43.93 68.79 66.54
CA LYS A 45 -42.86 68.87 65.53
C LYS A 45 -41.78 67.79 65.68
N VAL A 46 -41.50 67.33 66.90
CA VAL A 46 -40.58 66.21 67.15
C VAL A 46 -41.22 64.85 66.82
N TRP A 47 -42.54 64.71 66.88
CA TRP A 47 -43.24 63.51 66.41
C TRP A 47 -43.49 63.53 64.91
N GLU A 48 -43.79 64.69 64.32
CA GLU A 48 -43.84 64.94 62.87
C GLU A 48 -42.49 64.58 62.24
N ALA A 49 -41.37 65.18 62.68
CA ALA A 49 -40.05 64.86 62.16
C ALA A 49 -39.62 63.39 62.37
N LYS A 50 -40.13 62.70 63.40
CA LYS A 50 -39.92 61.26 63.59
C LYS A 50 -40.77 60.41 62.66
N LEU A 51 -41.98 60.86 62.34
CA LEU A 51 -42.85 60.23 61.34
C LEU A 51 -42.20 60.40 59.97
N ASP A 52 -41.78 61.62 59.60
CA ASP A 52 -41.05 61.90 58.35
C ASP A 52 -39.84 60.98 58.19
N ILE A 53 -38.97 60.88 59.21
CA ILE A 53 -37.80 59.98 59.19
C ILE A 53 -38.19 58.49 59.09
N ALA A 54 -39.31 58.08 59.70
CA ALA A 54 -39.81 56.71 59.60
C ALA A 54 -40.45 56.44 58.23
N GLU A 55 -41.06 57.43 57.59
CA GLU A 55 -41.68 57.33 56.28
C GLU A 55 -40.65 57.40 55.13
N THR A 56 -39.61 58.22 55.24
CA THR A 56 -38.48 58.20 54.31
C THR A 56 -37.73 56.87 54.40
N ALA A 57 -37.39 56.40 55.61
CA ALA A 57 -36.74 55.09 55.79
C ALA A 57 -37.63 53.94 55.26
N LYS A 58 -38.95 53.99 55.48
CA LYS A 58 -39.93 53.04 54.89
C LYS A 58 -40.00 53.14 53.36
N GLY A 59 -39.77 54.31 52.78
CA GLY A 59 -39.58 54.52 51.35
C GLY A 59 -38.29 53.86 50.85
N GLU A 60 -37.15 54.18 51.47
CA GLU A 60 -35.84 53.60 51.17
C GLU A 60 -35.83 52.07 51.26
N TYR A 61 -36.40 51.48 52.32
CA TYR A 61 -36.55 50.03 52.44
C TYR A 61 -37.45 49.43 51.35
N ARG A 62 -38.50 50.13 50.91
CA ARG A 62 -39.35 49.69 49.78
C ARG A 62 -38.62 49.77 48.45
N GLU A 63 -37.79 50.79 48.22
CA GLU A 63 -36.96 50.87 47.02
C GLU A 63 -35.85 49.83 47.02
N HIS A 64 -35.20 49.59 48.16
CA HIS A 64 -34.18 48.56 48.31
C HIS A 64 -34.76 47.16 48.09
N ALA A 65 -35.97 46.88 48.61
CA ALA A 65 -36.70 45.65 48.35
C ALA A 65 -37.07 45.49 46.86
N LYS A 66 -37.49 46.56 46.18
CA LYS A 66 -37.74 46.55 44.72
C LYS A 66 -36.46 46.30 43.91
N LYS A 67 -35.32 46.90 44.29
CA LYS A 67 -34.02 46.68 43.64
C LYS A 67 -33.58 45.22 43.79
N LEU A 68 -33.60 44.69 45.02
CA LEU A 68 -33.34 43.27 45.29
C LEU A 68 -34.27 42.31 44.51
N MET A 69 -35.55 42.66 44.37
CA MET A 69 -36.50 41.87 43.58
C MET A 69 -36.10 41.84 42.10
N LEU A 70 -35.86 43.01 41.50
CA LEU A 70 -35.45 43.12 40.09
C LEU A 70 -34.07 42.47 39.82
N GLU A 71 -33.13 42.57 40.76
CA GLU A 71 -31.84 41.86 40.68
C GLU A 71 -32.03 40.34 40.77
N ASN A 72 -32.95 39.85 41.59
CA ASN A 72 -33.28 38.42 41.68
C ASN A 72 -33.96 37.93 40.39
N ASP A 73 -34.93 38.67 39.86
CA ASP A 73 -35.63 38.36 38.60
C ASP A 73 -34.63 38.33 37.42
N GLN A 74 -33.66 39.25 37.38
CA GLN A 74 -32.57 39.25 36.39
C GLN A 74 -31.63 38.06 36.55
N LEU A 75 -31.25 37.71 37.79
CA LEU A 75 -30.40 36.55 38.07
C LEU A 75 -31.10 35.23 37.71
N GLN A 76 -32.40 35.09 38.01
CA GLN A 76 -33.20 33.93 37.57
C GLN A 76 -33.30 33.86 36.04
N SER A 77 -33.57 34.99 35.38
CA SER A 77 -33.62 35.05 33.91
C SER A 77 -32.29 34.65 33.27
N SER A 78 -31.17 35.14 33.81
CA SER A 78 -29.82 34.75 33.35
C SER A 78 -29.49 33.29 33.66
N MET A 79 -29.93 32.75 34.81
CA MET A 79 -29.76 31.34 35.16
C MET A 79 -30.46 30.45 34.13
N VAL A 80 -31.74 30.70 33.85
CA VAL A 80 -32.54 29.92 32.88
C VAL A 80 -31.95 30.04 31.46
N GLN A 81 -31.48 31.22 31.05
CA GLN A 81 -30.79 31.38 29.76
C GLN A 81 -29.49 30.57 29.71
N ASN A 82 -28.65 30.63 30.76
CA ASN A 82 -27.40 29.88 30.83
C ASN A 82 -27.64 28.35 30.83
N GLU A 83 -28.73 27.89 31.46
CA GLU A 83 -29.16 26.48 31.42
C GLU A 83 -29.60 26.06 30.01
N GLN A 84 -30.38 26.89 29.32
CA GLN A 84 -30.79 26.67 27.92
C GLN A 84 -29.58 26.62 26.99
N GLU A 85 -28.69 27.62 27.04
CA GLU A 85 -27.44 27.64 26.24
C GLU A 85 -26.54 26.43 26.54
N SER A 86 -26.50 25.97 27.79
CA SER A 86 -25.75 24.77 28.18
C SER A 86 -26.35 23.49 27.59
N ILE A 87 -27.68 23.37 27.55
CA ILE A 87 -28.40 22.24 26.94
C ILE A 87 -28.22 22.24 25.41
N GLU A 88 -28.27 23.40 24.75
CA GLU A 88 -27.98 23.52 23.31
C GLU A 88 -26.53 23.11 22.99
N ILE A 89 -25.56 23.59 23.77
CA ILE A 89 -24.15 23.19 23.59
C ILE A 89 -23.97 21.69 23.83
N PHE A 90 -24.58 21.14 24.88
CA PHE A 90 -24.49 19.70 25.19
C PHE A 90 -25.10 18.84 24.07
N THR A 91 -26.31 19.17 23.60
CA THR A 91 -26.97 18.41 22.52
C THR A 91 -26.23 18.51 21.19
N LEU A 92 -25.66 19.67 20.85
CA LEU A 92 -24.80 19.82 19.66
C LEU A 92 -23.50 19.00 19.77
N LEU A 93 -22.89 18.92 20.96
CA LEU A 93 -21.73 18.07 21.21
C LEU A 93 -22.09 16.58 21.12
N GLN A 94 -23.20 16.17 21.73
CA GLN A 94 -23.69 14.79 21.69
C GLN A 94 -24.00 14.32 20.26
N GLN A 95 -24.67 15.14 19.45
CA GLN A 95 -24.90 14.84 18.02
C GLN A 95 -23.59 14.76 17.21
N ASN A 96 -22.56 15.53 17.57
CA ASN A 96 -21.26 15.51 16.91
C ASN A 96 -20.46 14.26 17.30
N GLU A 97 -20.54 13.83 18.57
CA GLU A 97 -19.99 12.57 19.06
C GLU A 97 -20.68 11.37 18.41
N GLU A 98 -22.00 11.35 18.36
CA GLU A 98 -22.78 10.30 17.67
C GLU A 98 -22.40 10.20 16.18
N LYS A 99 -22.31 11.33 15.46
CA LYS A 99 -21.87 11.37 14.05
C LYS A 99 -20.45 10.82 13.87
N LYS A 100 -19.52 11.09 14.81
CA LYS A 100 -18.16 10.55 14.79
C LYS A 100 -18.11 9.06 15.12
N ASN A 101 -18.90 8.60 16.08
CA ASN A 101 -18.99 7.18 16.44
C ASN A 101 -19.58 6.37 15.28
N ASN A 102 -20.64 6.86 14.64
CA ASN A 102 -21.23 6.25 13.44
C ASN A 102 -20.26 6.25 12.23
N GLN A 103 -19.37 7.25 12.11
CA GLN A 103 -18.28 7.22 11.12
C GLN A 103 -17.19 6.22 11.49
N MET A 104 -16.80 6.15 12.77
CA MET A 104 -15.79 5.23 13.27
C MET A 104 -16.22 3.77 13.11
N GLU A 105 -17.48 3.43 13.42
CA GLU A 105 -18.02 2.09 13.22
C GLU A 105 -18.03 1.69 11.74
N LYS A 106 -18.45 2.59 10.84
CA LYS A 106 -18.38 2.35 9.38
C LYS A 106 -16.96 2.12 8.88
N MET A 107 -15.98 2.90 9.37
CA MET A 107 -14.57 2.66 9.07
C MET A 107 -14.08 1.31 9.63
N GLN A 108 -14.46 0.95 10.85
CA GLN A 108 -14.13 -0.34 11.46
C GLN A 108 -14.81 -1.52 10.75
N GLN A 109 -16.00 -1.33 10.17
CA GLN A 109 -16.67 -2.34 9.34
C GLN A 109 -15.93 -2.52 8.01
N SER A 110 -15.66 -1.42 7.27
CA SER A 110 -14.89 -1.47 6.02
C SER A 110 -13.50 -2.11 6.21
N ILE A 111 -12.80 -1.79 7.32
CA ILE A 111 -11.52 -2.42 7.68
C ILE A 111 -11.67 -3.92 7.96
N ARG A 112 -12.81 -4.39 8.50
CA ARG A 112 -13.09 -5.82 8.69
C ARG A 112 -13.42 -6.53 7.37
N GLU A 113 -14.13 -5.86 6.47
CA GLU A 113 -14.52 -6.37 5.15
C GLU A 113 -13.29 -6.52 4.24
N VAL A 114 -12.49 -5.46 4.06
CA VAL A 114 -11.24 -5.52 3.28
C VAL A 114 -10.26 -6.56 3.85
N LYS A 115 -10.17 -6.72 5.17
CA LYS A 115 -9.35 -7.78 5.80
C LYS A 115 -9.90 -9.19 5.58
N LYS A 116 -11.19 -9.35 5.29
CA LYS A 116 -11.82 -10.63 4.96
C LYS A 116 -11.66 -10.96 3.47
N GLU A 117 -11.77 -9.96 2.61
CA GLU A 117 -11.52 -10.08 1.16
C GLU A 117 -10.05 -10.42 0.90
N HIS A 118 -9.12 -9.67 1.48
CA HIS A 118 -7.68 -9.94 1.32
C HIS A 118 -7.26 -11.33 1.85
N ARG A 119 -7.96 -11.88 2.85
CA ARG A 119 -7.75 -13.28 3.28
C ARG A 119 -8.21 -14.26 2.22
N LYS A 120 -9.41 -14.09 1.66
CA LYS A 120 -9.92 -14.90 0.55
C LYS A 120 -9.03 -14.83 -0.68
N GLU A 121 -8.57 -13.63 -1.06
CA GLU A 121 -7.62 -13.45 -2.18
C GLU A 121 -6.36 -14.27 -1.95
N LYS A 122 -5.76 -14.17 -0.75
CA LYS A 122 -4.57 -14.93 -0.39
C LYS A 122 -4.84 -16.44 -0.37
N GLU A 123 -5.96 -16.88 0.17
CA GLU A 123 -6.37 -18.29 0.22
C GLU A 123 -6.56 -18.84 -1.20
N ASN A 124 -7.27 -18.12 -2.08
CA ASN A 124 -7.45 -18.47 -3.50
C ASN A 124 -6.12 -18.54 -4.27
N ILE A 125 -5.20 -17.59 -4.03
CA ILE A 125 -3.87 -17.56 -4.68
C ILE A 125 -3.02 -18.75 -4.20
N VAL A 126 -3.05 -19.06 -2.91
CA VAL A 126 -2.35 -20.24 -2.35
C VAL A 126 -2.95 -21.53 -2.90
N GLU A 127 -4.28 -21.67 -2.95
CA GLU A 127 -4.94 -22.85 -3.53
C GLU A 127 -4.62 -23.02 -5.02
N GLY A 128 -4.61 -21.92 -5.79
CA GLY A 128 -4.24 -21.92 -7.21
C GLY A 128 -2.81 -22.40 -7.45
N PHE A 129 -1.84 -21.85 -6.70
CA PHE A 129 -0.45 -22.31 -6.80
C PHE A 129 -0.26 -23.74 -6.27
N SER A 130 -0.96 -24.15 -5.20
CA SER A 130 -0.93 -25.54 -4.73
C SER A 130 -1.43 -26.52 -5.79
N LYS A 131 -2.50 -26.19 -6.52
CA LYS A 131 -2.98 -27.01 -7.65
C LYS A 131 -1.95 -27.10 -8.76
N GLN A 132 -1.36 -25.98 -9.16
CA GLN A 132 -0.31 -25.94 -10.19
C GLN A 132 0.94 -26.74 -9.79
N ILE A 133 1.33 -26.72 -8.51
CA ILE A 133 2.45 -27.54 -8.01
C ILE A 133 2.09 -29.02 -8.11
N ASN A 134 0.95 -29.45 -7.55
CA ASN A 134 0.51 -30.85 -7.60
C ASN A 134 0.41 -31.37 -9.05
N GLU A 135 -0.14 -30.57 -9.95
CA GLU A 135 -0.24 -30.88 -11.38
C GLU A 135 1.12 -31.01 -12.09
N LEU A 136 2.16 -30.33 -11.61
CA LEU A 136 3.51 -30.43 -12.15
C LEU A 136 4.28 -31.61 -11.53
N GLU A 137 4.03 -31.91 -10.25
CA GLU A 137 4.56 -33.08 -9.56
C GLU A 137 4.00 -34.39 -10.16
N GLU A 138 2.69 -34.46 -10.42
CA GLU A 138 2.04 -35.61 -11.08
C GLU A 138 2.59 -35.85 -12.49
N LYS A 139 2.72 -34.80 -13.31
CA LYS A 139 3.33 -34.88 -14.65
C LYS A 139 4.81 -35.23 -14.59
N LEU A 140 5.54 -34.82 -13.55
CA LEU A 140 6.96 -35.17 -13.37
C LEU A 140 7.12 -36.63 -12.96
N GLU A 141 6.23 -37.18 -12.14
CA GLU A 141 6.22 -38.60 -11.78
C GLU A 141 5.83 -39.48 -12.99
N GLU A 142 4.81 -39.09 -13.77
CA GLU A 142 4.45 -39.74 -15.04
C GLU A 142 5.67 -39.85 -15.98
N ARG A 143 6.36 -38.73 -16.24
CA ARG A 143 7.54 -38.70 -17.12
C ARG A 143 8.73 -39.46 -16.52
N THR A 144 8.88 -39.47 -15.19
CA THR A 144 9.88 -40.29 -14.49
C THR A 144 9.63 -41.78 -14.71
N GLN A 145 8.36 -42.21 -14.65
CA GLN A 145 7.96 -43.59 -14.86
C GLN A 145 8.07 -44.02 -16.32
N GLU A 146 7.69 -43.17 -17.29
CA GLU A 146 7.97 -43.39 -18.72
C GLU A 146 9.47 -43.61 -18.97
N VAL A 147 10.32 -42.75 -18.39
CA VAL A 147 11.79 -42.87 -18.49
C VAL A 147 12.31 -44.15 -17.81
N HIS A 148 11.66 -44.64 -16.76
CA HIS A 148 12.00 -45.93 -16.16
C HIS A 148 11.68 -47.09 -17.10
N VAL A 149 10.48 -47.10 -17.71
CA VAL A 149 10.07 -48.10 -18.70
C VAL A 149 11.01 -48.10 -19.89
N MET A 150 11.24 -46.95 -20.54
CA MET A 150 12.17 -46.83 -21.68
C MET A 150 13.59 -47.30 -21.35
N ARG A 151 14.09 -47.05 -20.13
CA ARG A 151 15.39 -47.57 -19.68
C ARG A 151 15.40 -49.09 -19.55
N SER A 152 14.30 -49.69 -19.09
CA SER A 152 14.16 -51.15 -19.00
C SER A 152 14.09 -51.82 -20.39
N GLU A 153 13.36 -51.23 -21.33
CA GLU A 153 13.26 -51.69 -22.72
C GLU A 153 14.61 -51.58 -23.44
N LEU A 154 15.28 -50.43 -23.33
CA LEU A 154 16.60 -50.21 -23.92
C LEU A 154 17.62 -51.20 -23.36
N LYS A 155 17.56 -51.53 -22.07
CA LYS A 155 18.36 -52.62 -21.49
C LYS A 155 18.07 -53.97 -22.17
N MET A 156 16.79 -54.37 -22.28
CA MET A 156 16.40 -55.61 -22.97
C MET A 156 16.92 -55.67 -24.41
N VAL A 157 16.85 -54.55 -25.15
CA VAL A 157 17.42 -54.44 -26.50
C VAL A 157 18.95 -54.62 -26.50
N THR A 158 19.68 -54.04 -25.54
CA THR A 158 21.14 -54.25 -25.46
C THR A 158 21.52 -55.68 -25.10
N ASP A 159 20.72 -56.36 -24.26
CA ASP A 159 20.96 -57.76 -23.88
C ASP A 159 20.62 -58.72 -25.04
N PHE A 160 19.53 -58.45 -25.78
CA PHE A 160 19.22 -59.15 -27.04
C PHE A 160 20.32 -58.97 -28.10
N GLN A 161 20.87 -57.76 -28.25
CA GLN A 161 22.00 -57.54 -29.17
C GLN A 161 23.23 -58.36 -28.77
N LYS A 162 23.61 -58.40 -27.48
CA LYS A 162 24.71 -59.26 -26.99
C LYS A 162 24.45 -60.73 -27.29
N GLN A 163 23.24 -61.24 -27.02
CA GLN A 163 22.88 -62.64 -27.23
C GLN A 163 22.87 -63.00 -28.73
N LYS A 164 22.32 -62.14 -29.59
CA LYS A 164 22.43 -62.28 -31.05
C LYS A 164 23.90 -62.34 -31.50
N THR A 165 24.77 -61.48 -30.97
CA THR A 165 26.21 -61.51 -31.31
C THR A 165 26.91 -62.77 -30.81
N SER A 166 26.49 -63.36 -29.68
CA SER A 166 27.00 -64.69 -29.25
C SER A 166 26.57 -65.78 -30.23
N MET A 167 25.26 -65.88 -30.48
CA MET A 167 24.67 -66.89 -31.36
C MET A 167 25.22 -66.85 -32.79
N MET A 168 25.53 -65.67 -33.34
CA MET A 168 26.20 -65.56 -34.65
C MET A 168 27.63 -66.13 -34.62
N ARG A 169 28.42 -65.89 -33.56
CA ARG A 169 29.76 -66.50 -33.43
C ARG A 169 29.67 -68.02 -33.24
N GLU A 170 28.67 -68.49 -32.51
CA GLU A 170 28.44 -69.93 -32.31
C GLU A 170 28.07 -70.61 -33.65
N LEU A 171 27.25 -69.98 -34.48
CA LEU A 171 26.94 -70.45 -35.83
C LEU A 171 28.16 -70.44 -36.76
N ASP A 172 28.98 -69.38 -36.75
CA ASP A 172 30.22 -69.33 -37.54
C ASP A 172 31.25 -70.38 -37.08
N ASN A 173 31.37 -70.64 -35.77
CA ASN A 173 32.20 -71.71 -35.23
C ASN A 173 31.71 -73.09 -35.72
N ILE A 174 30.42 -73.40 -35.55
CA ILE A 174 29.82 -74.66 -36.03
C ILE A 174 30.00 -74.83 -37.55
N LYS A 175 29.87 -73.75 -38.32
CA LYS A 175 30.08 -73.75 -39.77
C LYS A 175 31.55 -74.03 -40.13
N ASN A 176 32.50 -73.45 -39.40
CA ASN A 176 33.93 -73.71 -39.57
C ASN A 176 34.28 -75.16 -39.19
N ASP A 177 33.77 -75.67 -38.07
CA ASP A 177 33.97 -77.06 -37.63
C ASP A 177 33.36 -78.06 -38.63
N MET A 178 32.18 -77.78 -39.16
CA MET A 178 31.57 -78.57 -40.24
C MET A 178 32.41 -78.54 -41.52
N HIS A 179 32.96 -77.38 -41.92
CA HIS A 179 33.86 -77.27 -43.06
C HIS A 179 35.16 -78.06 -42.84
N ASN A 180 35.76 -77.99 -41.65
CA ASN A 180 36.95 -78.75 -41.28
C ASN A 180 36.68 -80.26 -41.30
N ALA A 181 35.62 -80.71 -40.63
CA ALA A 181 35.22 -82.12 -40.60
C ALA A 181 34.90 -82.67 -42.01
N ASN A 182 34.24 -81.88 -42.87
CA ASN A 182 33.99 -82.26 -44.27
C ASN A 182 35.29 -82.31 -45.10
N ARG A 183 36.23 -81.36 -44.88
CA ARG A 183 37.54 -81.37 -45.53
C ARG A 183 38.37 -82.60 -45.13
N ASP A 184 38.39 -82.93 -43.84
CA ASP A 184 39.17 -84.04 -43.31
C ASP A 184 38.49 -85.40 -43.61
N HIS A 185 37.16 -85.44 -43.70
CA HIS A 185 36.41 -86.57 -44.25
C HIS A 185 36.77 -86.78 -45.73
N LYS A 186 36.70 -85.75 -46.59
CA LYS A 186 37.14 -85.82 -47.99
C LYS A 186 38.60 -86.25 -48.13
N GLY A 187 39.50 -85.69 -47.32
CA GLY A 187 40.91 -86.08 -47.29
C GLY A 187 41.14 -87.52 -46.79
N THR A 188 40.22 -88.09 -46.03
CA THR A 188 40.25 -89.50 -45.60
C THR A 188 39.64 -90.42 -46.65
N LEU A 189 38.53 -89.99 -47.27
CA LEU A 189 37.85 -90.70 -48.35
C LEU A 189 38.76 -90.80 -49.58
N ALA A 190 39.41 -89.70 -50.01
CA ALA A 190 40.42 -89.71 -51.06
C ALA A 190 41.64 -90.62 -50.75
N ARG A 191 42.05 -90.72 -49.48
CA ARG A 191 43.12 -91.66 -49.06
C ARG A 191 42.65 -93.12 -49.07
N MET A 192 41.37 -93.38 -48.83
CA MET A 192 40.79 -94.72 -49.00
C MET A 192 40.61 -95.06 -50.48
N GLU A 193 40.09 -94.14 -51.29
CA GLU A 193 39.98 -94.27 -52.74
C GLU A 193 41.33 -94.50 -53.38
N GLN A 194 42.38 -93.76 -52.98
CA GLN A 194 43.75 -94.00 -53.45
C GLN A 194 44.20 -95.43 -53.12
N LYS A 195 44.05 -95.91 -51.88
CA LYS A 195 44.42 -97.28 -51.50
C LYS A 195 43.59 -98.35 -52.23
N PHE A 196 42.29 -98.12 -52.40
CA PHE A 196 41.42 -98.99 -53.18
C PHE A 196 41.78 -98.96 -54.67
N PHE A 197 42.25 -97.83 -55.20
CA PHE A 197 42.70 -97.73 -56.59
C PHE A 197 44.08 -98.35 -56.79
N GLU A 198 45.01 -98.20 -55.85
CA GLU A 198 46.31 -98.88 -55.83
C GLU A 198 46.13 -100.40 -55.75
N GLU A 199 45.31 -100.90 -54.82
CA GLU A 199 45.02 -102.34 -54.68
C GLU A 199 44.17 -102.87 -55.85
N LYS A 200 43.20 -102.10 -56.35
CA LYS A 200 42.47 -102.47 -57.57
C LYS A 200 43.37 -102.45 -58.79
N MET A 201 44.32 -101.52 -58.92
CA MET A 201 45.31 -101.52 -60.00
C MET A 201 46.29 -102.68 -59.83
N ARG A 202 46.71 -103.06 -58.62
CA ARG A 202 47.51 -104.27 -58.39
C ARG A 202 46.75 -105.52 -58.82
N LEU A 203 45.53 -105.72 -58.30
CA LEU A 203 44.68 -106.87 -58.63
C LEU A 203 44.27 -106.87 -60.11
N GLN A 204 43.98 -105.71 -60.70
CA GLN A 204 43.66 -105.58 -62.11
C GLN A 204 44.89 -105.63 -63.00
N GLN A 205 46.10 -105.36 -62.52
CA GLN A 205 47.35 -105.60 -63.25
C GLN A 205 47.74 -107.08 -63.17
N GLU A 206 47.55 -107.75 -62.03
CA GLU A 206 47.69 -109.22 -61.94
C GLU A 206 46.63 -109.95 -62.78
N ALA A 207 45.39 -109.46 -62.78
CA ALA A 207 44.31 -109.99 -63.61
C ALA A 207 44.51 -109.63 -65.09
N ASN A 208 44.87 -108.40 -65.43
CA ASN A 208 45.20 -108.02 -66.81
C ASN A 208 46.49 -108.68 -67.28
N GLN A 209 47.44 -109.04 -66.41
CA GLN A 209 48.62 -109.80 -66.82
C GLN A 209 48.23 -111.25 -67.11
N LYS A 210 47.39 -111.88 -66.29
CA LYS A 210 46.80 -113.20 -66.58
C LYS A 210 45.89 -113.19 -67.81
N ILE A 211 45.08 -112.14 -67.99
CA ILE A 211 44.17 -111.96 -69.13
C ILE A 211 44.96 -111.57 -70.38
N ALA A 212 46.04 -110.79 -70.30
CA ALA A 212 46.94 -110.52 -71.42
C ALA A 212 47.84 -111.72 -71.72
N GLU A 213 48.14 -112.60 -70.75
CA GLU A 213 48.78 -113.88 -71.00
C GLU A 213 47.84 -114.90 -71.64
N LEU A 214 46.56 -114.89 -71.28
CA LEU A 214 45.51 -115.70 -71.92
C LEU A 214 45.07 -115.11 -73.26
N ALA A 215 45.10 -113.79 -73.41
CA ALA A 215 44.79 -113.09 -74.65
C ALA A 215 45.98 -113.13 -75.59
N GLU A 216 47.24 -112.90 -75.21
CA GLU A 216 48.38 -113.15 -76.11
C GLU A 216 48.36 -114.59 -76.61
N ARG A 217 48.07 -115.59 -75.76
CA ARG A 217 47.84 -116.97 -76.21
C ARG A 217 46.65 -117.06 -77.19
N ALA A 218 45.44 -116.72 -76.78
CA ALA A 218 44.23 -116.86 -77.61
C ALA A 218 44.17 -115.92 -78.84
N HIS A 219 44.92 -114.82 -78.84
CA HIS A 219 44.91 -113.76 -79.86
C HIS A 219 46.11 -113.92 -80.81
N THR A 220 47.22 -114.53 -80.42
CA THR A 220 48.17 -115.12 -81.39
C THR A 220 47.57 -116.36 -82.04
N GLU A 221 46.91 -117.24 -81.27
CA GLU A 221 46.17 -118.40 -81.76
C GLU A 221 45.00 -117.98 -82.69
N ALA A 222 44.29 -116.88 -82.41
CA ALA A 222 43.29 -116.33 -83.33
C ALA A 222 43.90 -115.56 -84.52
N ILE A 223 44.97 -114.75 -84.34
CA ILE A 223 45.62 -114.05 -85.47
C ILE A 223 46.21 -115.03 -86.49
N ALA A 224 46.69 -116.19 -86.02
CA ALA A 224 47.14 -117.30 -86.87
C ALA A 224 45.99 -117.99 -87.63
N ASN A 225 44.75 -117.90 -87.14
CA ASN A 225 43.54 -118.51 -87.70
C ASN A 225 42.54 -117.48 -88.30
N LEU A 226 42.98 -116.25 -88.60
CA LEU A 226 42.11 -115.18 -89.13
C LEU A 226 42.61 -114.62 -90.46
N ASP A 227 41.73 -114.62 -91.46
CA ASP A 227 41.95 -113.99 -92.76
C ASP A 227 42.07 -112.46 -92.69
N GLU A 228 42.77 -111.89 -93.67
CA GLU A 228 43.12 -110.46 -93.71
C GLU A 228 41.91 -109.52 -93.74
N THR A 229 40.79 -109.96 -94.32
CA THR A 229 39.51 -109.25 -94.33
C THR A 229 39.02 -108.93 -92.92
N THR A 230 39.13 -109.88 -91.99
CA THR A 230 38.67 -109.72 -90.59
C THR A 230 39.60 -108.78 -89.82
N LYS A 231 40.90 -108.83 -90.10
CA LYS A 231 41.91 -107.91 -89.54
C LYS A 231 41.69 -106.47 -90.00
N SER A 232 41.22 -106.27 -91.24
CA SER A 232 40.82 -104.96 -91.77
C SER A 232 39.57 -104.42 -91.07
N VAL A 233 38.50 -105.23 -90.96
CA VAL A 233 37.26 -104.85 -90.26
C VAL A 233 37.53 -104.46 -88.80
N TYR A 234 38.43 -105.17 -88.10
CA TYR A 234 38.76 -104.86 -86.71
C TYR A 234 39.41 -103.46 -86.56
N LYS A 235 40.32 -103.09 -87.46
CA LYS A 235 40.97 -101.76 -87.46
C LYS A 235 39.97 -100.62 -87.64
N GLU A 236 39.02 -100.76 -88.56
CA GLU A 236 37.99 -99.74 -88.78
C GLU A 236 36.99 -99.68 -87.60
N ASN A 237 36.70 -100.82 -86.95
CA ASN A 237 35.85 -100.85 -85.76
C ASN A 237 36.50 -100.14 -84.55
N VAL A 238 37.82 -100.27 -84.37
CA VAL A 238 38.60 -99.46 -83.40
C VAL A 238 38.51 -97.98 -83.74
N ARG A 239 38.74 -97.59 -85.00
CA ARG A 239 38.67 -96.20 -85.46
C ARG A 239 37.29 -95.56 -85.24
N LEU A 240 36.22 -96.29 -85.55
CA LEU A 240 34.84 -95.86 -85.30
C LEU A 240 34.56 -95.72 -83.80
N SER A 241 35.11 -96.62 -82.97
CA SER A 241 35.03 -96.52 -81.51
C SER A 241 35.74 -95.30 -80.94
N GLU A 242 36.91 -94.94 -81.49
CA GLU A 242 37.64 -93.72 -81.13
C GLU A 242 36.87 -92.45 -81.51
N ALA A 243 36.31 -92.39 -82.73
CA ALA A 243 35.49 -91.27 -83.20
C ALA A 243 34.21 -91.09 -82.35
N LEU A 244 33.53 -92.18 -82.01
CA LEU A 244 32.36 -92.17 -81.13
C LEU A 244 32.73 -91.65 -79.72
N ASN A 245 33.87 -92.10 -79.17
CA ASN A 245 34.37 -91.67 -77.86
C ASN A 245 34.76 -90.18 -77.84
N TYR A 246 35.31 -89.65 -78.95
CA TYR A 246 35.57 -88.22 -79.11
C TYR A 246 34.27 -87.40 -79.05
N HIS A 247 33.27 -87.72 -79.88
CA HIS A 247 32.00 -86.99 -79.91
C HIS A 247 31.19 -87.14 -78.61
N MET A 248 31.31 -88.28 -77.91
CA MET A 248 30.68 -88.45 -76.58
C MET A 248 31.30 -87.49 -75.54
N LYS A 249 32.63 -87.33 -75.54
CA LYS A 249 33.32 -86.35 -74.67
C LYS A 249 32.97 -84.90 -75.05
N GLU A 250 32.89 -84.59 -76.33
CA GLU A 250 32.47 -83.28 -76.84
C GLU A 250 31.03 -82.95 -76.38
N GLY A 251 30.11 -83.91 -76.51
CA GLY A 251 28.74 -83.81 -76.00
C GLY A 251 28.66 -83.62 -74.48
N GLU A 252 29.50 -84.31 -73.71
CA GLU A 252 29.63 -84.08 -72.26
C GLU A 252 30.11 -82.67 -71.92
N VAL A 253 31.14 -82.16 -72.61
CA VAL A 253 31.69 -80.82 -72.39
C VAL A 253 30.66 -79.74 -72.73
N LEU A 254 29.93 -79.91 -73.84
CA LEU A 254 28.83 -79.01 -74.20
C LEU A 254 27.70 -79.07 -73.17
N LYS A 255 27.29 -80.26 -72.71
CA LYS A 255 26.26 -80.43 -71.68
C LYS A 255 26.65 -79.79 -70.35
N LYS A 256 27.91 -79.93 -69.92
CA LYS A 256 28.48 -79.27 -68.74
C LYS A 256 28.50 -77.75 -68.89
N LYS A 257 28.80 -77.23 -70.09
CA LYS A 257 28.77 -75.79 -70.38
C LYS A 257 27.36 -75.21 -70.37
N VAL A 258 26.37 -75.92 -70.95
CA VAL A 258 24.96 -75.51 -70.92
C VAL A 258 24.46 -75.45 -69.47
N ALA A 259 24.65 -76.52 -68.68
CA ALA A 259 24.23 -76.55 -67.29
C ALA A 259 24.84 -75.40 -66.44
N ARG A 260 26.11 -75.04 -66.68
CA ARG A 260 26.74 -73.90 -66.00
C ARG A 260 26.15 -72.55 -66.42
N LEU A 261 25.77 -72.40 -67.69
CA LEU A 261 25.12 -71.18 -68.18
C LEU A 261 23.69 -71.05 -67.66
N ASP A 262 22.97 -72.16 -67.50
CA ASP A 262 21.63 -72.18 -66.90
C ASP A 262 21.70 -71.79 -65.41
N GLU A 263 22.66 -72.34 -64.66
CA GLU A 263 22.93 -72.00 -63.25
C GLU A 263 23.34 -70.52 -63.08
N GLU A 264 24.22 -70.01 -63.94
CA GLU A 264 24.65 -68.61 -63.97
C GLU A 264 23.49 -67.65 -64.32
N ASN A 265 22.59 -68.06 -65.23
CA ASN A 265 21.43 -67.27 -65.65
C ASN A 265 20.32 -67.22 -64.57
N GLU A 266 20.02 -68.33 -63.89
CA GLU A 266 19.07 -68.31 -62.75
C GLU A 266 19.65 -67.56 -61.54
N SER A 267 20.96 -67.60 -61.29
CA SER A 267 21.60 -66.74 -60.28
C SER A 267 21.44 -65.25 -60.60
N LEU A 268 21.78 -64.84 -61.83
CA LEU A 268 21.66 -63.44 -62.28
C LEU A 268 20.21 -62.94 -62.26
N LYS A 269 19.24 -63.82 -62.51
CA LYS A 269 17.81 -63.55 -62.40
C LYS A 269 17.38 -63.33 -60.96
N GLY A 270 17.81 -64.17 -60.02
CA GLY A 270 17.59 -63.97 -58.59
C GLY A 270 18.22 -62.68 -58.06
N ASP A 271 19.46 -62.38 -58.45
CA ASP A 271 20.15 -61.12 -58.13
C ASP A 271 19.39 -59.91 -58.68
N LYS A 272 18.85 -60.01 -59.90
CA LYS A 272 18.01 -58.95 -60.49
C LYS A 272 16.72 -58.74 -59.69
N GLU A 273 15.98 -59.80 -59.39
CA GLU A 273 14.72 -59.73 -58.64
C GLU A 273 14.95 -59.12 -57.23
N LEU A 274 16.06 -59.47 -56.57
CA LEU A 274 16.47 -58.87 -55.29
C LEU A 274 16.83 -57.39 -55.42
N ASN A 275 17.55 -56.99 -56.47
CA ASN A 275 17.86 -55.58 -56.74
C ASN A 275 16.59 -54.76 -57.08
N ASP A 276 15.67 -55.30 -57.89
CA ASP A 276 14.40 -54.64 -58.23
C ASP A 276 13.54 -54.41 -56.97
N MET A 277 13.50 -55.37 -56.03
CA MET A 277 12.85 -55.20 -54.72
C MET A 277 13.55 -54.12 -53.87
N LEU A 278 14.88 -54.15 -53.77
CA LEU A 278 15.65 -53.16 -53.01
C LEU A 278 15.47 -51.74 -53.56
N ILE A 279 15.44 -51.57 -54.89
CA ILE A 279 15.17 -50.29 -55.54
C ILE A 279 13.76 -49.79 -55.19
N GLN A 280 12.74 -50.66 -55.19
CA GLN A 280 11.39 -50.29 -54.78
C GLN A 280 11.33 -49.86 -53.30
N GLU A 281 12.01 -50.57 -52.39
CA GLU A 281 12.11 -50.19 -50.98
C GLU A 281 12.79 -48.83 -50.79
N LYS A 282 13.90 -48.56 -51.50
CA LYS A 282 14.57 -47.25 -51.42
C LYS A 282 13.71 -46.13 -52.02
N VAL A 283 12.96 -46.39 -53.09
CA VAL A 283 12.01 -45.42 -53.67
C VAL A 283 10.85 -45.11 -52.71
N THR A 284 10.29 -46.08 -52.00
CA THR A 284 9.24 -45.81 -51.00
C THR A 284 9.80 -45.11 -49.75
N GLN A 285 11.00 -45.49 -49.30
CA GLN A 285 11.71 -44.80 -48.21
C GLN A 285 11.97 -43.33 -48.52
N VAL A 286 12.50 -43.02 -49.72
CA VAL A 286 12.76 -41.64 -50.17
C VAL A 286 11.46 -40.84 -50.33
N LYS A 287 10.39 -41.45 -50.84
CA LYS A 287 9.06 -40.80 -50.90
C LYS A 287 8.58 -40.41 -49.50
N LYS A 288 8.65 -41.31 -48.52
CA LYS A 288 8.23 -41.04 -47.13
C LYS A 288 9.08 -39.93 -46.48
N GLN A 289 10.41 -39.97 -46.67
CA GLN A 289 11.31 -38.92 -46.18
C GLN A 289 11.03 -37.55 -46.81
N LYS A 290 10.72 -37.52 -48.11
CA LYS A 290 10.35 -36.26 -48.81
C LYS A 290 9.04 -35.68 -48.29
N GLU A 291 8.07 -36.52 -47.95
CA GLU A 291 6.80 -36.08 -47.38
C GLU A 291 7.00 -35.50 -45.97
N GLN A 292 7.76 -36.18 -45.12
CA GLN A 292 8.12 -35.68 -43.78
C GLN A 292 8.91 -34.36 -43.84
N LEU A 293 9.77 -34.18 -44.85
CA LEU A 293 10.43 -32.90 -45.10
C LEU A 293 9.46 -31.79 -45.52
N ARG A 294 8.43 -32.10 -46.32
CA ARG A 294 7.36 -31.16 -46.70
C ARG A 294 6.56 -30.71 -45.47
N GLU A 295 6.10 -31.67 -44.66
CA GLU A 295 5.36 -31.41 -43.41
C GLU A 295 6.18 -30.54 -42.44
N LEU A 296 7.48 -30.81 -42.29
CA LEU A 296 8.39 -30.02 -41.46
C LEU A 296 8.62 -28.62 -42.02
N GLN A 297 8.76 -28.46 -43.34
CA GLN A 297 8.91 -27.14 -43.98
C GLN A 297 7.65 -26.29 -43.81
N GLU A 298 6.46 -26.84 -44.05
CA GLU A 298 5.17 -26.16 -43.85
C GLU A 298 4.99 -25.75 -42.38
N LYS A 299 5.38 -26.61 -41.42
CA LYS A 299 5.35 -26.30 -39.99
C LYS A 299 6.35 -25.20 -39.59
N VAL A 300 7.55 -25.18 -40.18
CA VAL A 300 8.52 -24.09 -39.96
C VAL A 300 7.98 -22.77 -40.52
N GLU A 301 7.46 -22.76 -41.74
CA GLU A 301 6.92 -21.54 -42.36
C GLU A 301 5.73 -20.96 -41.56
N LEU A 302 4.87 -21.81 -40.99
CA LEU A 302 3.80 -21.39 -40.09
C LEU A 302 4.32 -20.79 -38.77
N LEU A 303 5.36 -21.39 -38.17
CA LEU A 303 5.99 -20.86 -36.96
C LEU A 303 6.73 -19.54 -37.22
N GLU A 304 7.41 -19.40 -38.35
CA GLU A 304 8.05 -18.15 -38.79
C GLU A 304 7.03 -17.03 -39.02
N LYS A 305 5.89 -17.33 -39.67
CA LYS A 305 4.77 -16.38 -39.84
C LYS A 305 4.19 -15.94 -38.50
N SER A 306 3.95 -16.88 -37.58
CA SER A 306 3.44 -16.59 -36.22
C SER A 306 4.41 -15.72 -35.42
N LEU A 307 5.71 -16.08 -35.41
CA LEU A 307 6.75 -15.30 -34.75
C LEU A 307 6.92 -13.91 -35.37
N SER A 308 6.80 -13.78 -36.70
CA SER A 308 6.84 -12.49 -37.41
C SER A 308 5.63 -11.60 -37.05
N HIS A 309 4.44 -12.19 -36.86
CA HIS A 309 3.25 -11.47 -36.38
C HIS A 309 3.45 -10.96 -34.95
N MET A 310 3.77 -11.88 -34.03
CA MET A 310 4.00 -11.58 -32.61
C MET A 310 5.12 -10.56 -32.41
N SER A 311 6.21 -10.64 -33.19
CA SER A 311 7.29 -9.65 -33.15
C SER A 311 6.83 -8.26 -33.60
N ARG A 312 5.90 -8.14 -34.56
CA ARG A 312 5.35 -6.84 -34.99
C ARG A 312 4.41 -6.27 -33.94
N GLU A 313 3.60 -7.10 -33.29
CA GLU A 313 2.70 -6.71 -32.21
C GLU A 313 3.46 -6.25 -30.96
N PHE A 314 4.56 -6.92 -30.60
CA PHE A 314 5.48 -6.41 -29.57
C PHE A 314 6.10 -5.06 -29.96
N ASP A 315 6.39 -4.86 -31.24
CA ASP A 315 7.00 -3.62 -31.72
C ASP A 315 6.00 -2.45 -31.81
N THR A 316 4.70 -2.70 -32.08
CA THR A 316 3.64 -1.68 -32.01
C THR A 316 3.28 -1.35 -30.56
N THR A 317 2.95 -2.35 -29.74
CA THR A 317 2.63 -2.15 -28.32
C THR A 317 3.76 -1.46 -27.55
N ARG A 318 5.04 -1.76 -27.87
CA ARG A 318 6.21 -1.03 -27.35
C ARG A 318 6.23 0.44 -27.78
N LYS A 319 5.91 0.76 -29.04
CA LYS A 319 5.84 2.14 -29.54
C LYS A 319 4.70 2.91 -28.86
N ASP A 320 3.53 2.29 -28.73
CA ASP A 320 2.34 2.90 -28.13
C ASP A 320 2.48 3.12 -26.62
N LEU A 321 3.15 2.20 -25.91
CA LEU A 321 3.52 2.39 -24.51
C LEU A 321 4.50 3.56 -24.34
N LEU A 322 5.48 3.71 -25.24
CA LEU A 322 6.45 4.81 -25.22
C LEU A 322 5.82 6.16 -25.56
N THR A 323 4.92 6.23 -26.54
CA THR A 323 4.20 7.47 -26.86
C THR A 323 3.24 7.87 -25.74
N ARG A 324 2.47 6.93 -25.18
CA ARG A 324 1.59 7.16 -24.03
C ARG A 324 2.37 7.66 -22.80
N SER A 325 3.43 6.95 -22.42
CA SER A 325 4.29 7.34 -21.28
C SER A 325 4.95 8.71 -21.50
N ARG A 326 5.33 9.04 -22.75
CA ARG A 326 5.84 10.37 -23.09
C ARG A 326 4.79 11.47 -22.90
N ILE A 327 3.58 11.27 -23.42
CA ILE A 327 2.47 12.24 -23.31
C ILE A 327 2.10 12.46 -21.83
N GLU A 328 2.04 11.40 -21.05
CA GLU A 328 1.79 11.45 -19.60
C GLU A 328 2.89 12.25 -18.87
N ASN A 329 4.17 11.97 -19.15
CA ASN A 329 5.30 12.73 -18.61
C ASN A 329 5.29 14.21 -19.02
N GLU A 330 4.88 14.54 -20.24
CA GLU A 330 4.76 15.93 -20.71
C GLU A 330 3.58 16.64 -20.02
N ALA A 331 2.45 15.96 -19.81
CA ALA A 331 1.32 16.47 -19.02
C ALA A 331 1.69 16.73 -17.55
N SER A 332 2.35 15.76 -16.87
CA SER A 332 2.80 15.93 -15.49
C SER A 332 3.78 17.09 -15.32
N LYS A 333 4.69 17.32 -16.28
CA LYS A 333 5.60 18.49 -16.27
C LYS A 333 4.82 19.81 -16.34
N ILE A 334 3.77 19.87 -17.16
CA ILE A 334 2.90 21.05 -17.28
C ILE A 334 2.13 21.29 -15.97
N GLU A 335 1.65 20.23 -15.31
CA GLU A 335 0.99 20.35 -14.01
C GLU A 335 1.94 20.81 -12.90
N ILE A 336 3.13 20.23 -12.81
CA ILE A 336 4.18 20.65 -11.86
C ILE A 336 4.50 22.15 -12.03
N ALA A 337 4.64 22.63 -13.27
CA ALA A 337 4.87 24.05 -13.55
C ALA A 337 3.69 24.95 -13.13
N LYS A 338 2.43 24.50 -13.31
CA LYS A 338 1.24 25.20 -12.80
C LYS A 338 1.25 25.28 -11.27
N LEU A 339 1.50 24.17 -10.59
CA LEU A 339 1.53 24.09 -9.13
C LEU A 339 2.65 24.95 -8.52
N GLN A 340 3.85 24.93 -9.11
CA GLN A 340 4.96 25.82 -8.73
C GLN A 340 4.56 27.30 -8.82
N ARG A 341 3.89 27.71 -9.91
CA ARG A 341 3.39 29.09 -10.09
C ARG A 341 2.34 29.47 -9.05
N VAL A 342 1.46 28.55 -8.64
CA VAL A 342 0.49 28.77 -7.56
C VAL A 342 1.21 28.95 -6.20
N ILE A 343 2.21 28.11 -5.91
CA ILE A 343 3.04 28.22 -4.70
C ILE A 343 3.78 29.56 -4.65
N GLU A 344 4.36 30.02 -5.77
CA GLU A 344 4.96 31.35 -5.86
C GLU A 344 3.98 32.48 -5.54
N LEU A 345 2.77 32.43 -6.11
CA LEU A 345 1.75 33.45 -5.86
C LEU A 345 1.29 33.44 -4.40
N LYS A 346 1.07 32.26 -3.81
CA LYS A 346 0.72 32.13 -2.39
C LYS A 346 1.85 32.58 -1.46
N ASN A 347 3.12 32.36 -1.82
CA ASN A 347 4.26 32.92 -1.10
C ASN A 347 4.33 34.45 -1.22
N LYS A 348 4.03 35.03 -2.39
CA LYS A 348 3.95 36.50 -2.59
C LYS A 348 2.80 37.12 -1.77
N GLU A 349 1.64 36.46 -1.70
CA GLU A 349 0.52 36.86 -0.83
C GLU A 349 0.87 36.73 0.66
N MET A 350 1.40 35.58 1.10
CA MET A 350 1.85 35.33 2.46
C MET A 350 2.86 36.39 2.92
N ASN A 351 3.79 36.80 2.06
CA ASN A 351 4.75 37.85 2.35
C ASN A 351 4.11 39.26 2.42
N LYS A 352 3.01 39.54 1.69
CA LYS A 352 2.22 40.76 1.91
C LYS A 352 1.52 40.72 3.28
N VAL A 353 0.87 39.59 3.62
CA VAL A 353 0.19 39.42 4.92
C VAL A 353 1.17 39.57 6.08
N LYS A 354 2.36 38.96 6.01
CA LYS A 354 3.43 39.12 7.02
C LYS A 354 3.88 40.58 7.21
N ARG A 355 3.99 41.36 6.12
CA ARG A 355 4.30 42.80 6.20
C ARG A 355 3.17 43.59 6.87
N LEU A 356 1.92 43.35 6.47
CA LEU A 356 0.75 44.02 7.07
C LEU A 356 0.61 43.68 8.56
N ALA A 357 0.77 42.41 8.93
CA ALA A 357 0.77 41.97 10.31
C ALA A 357 1.90 42.62 11.13
N LYS A 358 3.10 42.76 10.55
CA LYS A 358 4.19 43.51 11.19
C LYS A 358 3.83 44.99 11.36
N ASN A 359 3.36 45.67 10.31
CA ASN A 359 3.00 47.09 10.40
C ASN A 359 1.93 47.35 11.49
N ILE A 360 0.93 46.45 11.62
CA ILE A 360 -0.09 46.52 12.67
C ILE A 360 0.52 46.28 14.06
N LEU A 361 1.49 45.38 14.19
CA LEU A 361 2.23 45.16 15.44
C LEU A 361 3.07 46.40 15.81
N ASP A 362 3.85 46.93 14.87
CA ASP A 362 4.71 48.09 15.05
C ASP A 362 3.86 49.32 15.48
N GLN A 363 2.73 49.58 14.81
CA GLN A 363 1.75 50.62 15.19
C GLN A 363 1.12 50.37 16.57
N ARG A 364 0.81 49.11 16.91
CA ARG A 364 0.29 48.77 18.23
C ARG A 364 1.33 49.05 19.32
N THR A 365 2.60 48.70 19.10
CA THR A 365 3.68 48.98 20.05
C THR A 365 3.94 50.48 20.20
N GLU A 366 3.79 51.27 19.14
CA GLU A 366 3.83 52.74 19.21
C GLU A 366 2.69 53.30 20.07
N LEU A 367 1.45 52.83 19.88
CA LEU A 367 0.31 53.20 20.72
C LEU A 367 0.46 52.75 22.18
N GLU A 368 0.97 51.53 22.41
CA GLU A 368 1.25 51.01 23.75
C GLU A 368 2.30 51.88 24.47
N ARG A 369 3.36 52.29 23.77
CA ARG A 369 4.35 53.24 24.29
C ARG A 369 3.71 54.60 24.61
N PHE A 370 2.93 55.17 23.69
CA PHE A 370 2.23 56.45 23.89
C PHE A 370 1.31 56.43 25.11
N PHE A 371 0.53 55.35 25.31
CA PHE A 371 -0.34 55.21 26.48
C PHE A 371 0.45 55.08 27.79
N LEU A 372 1.58 54.35 27.79
CA LEU A 372 2.45 54.24 28.97
C LEU A 372 3.08 55.59 29.34
N GLU A 373 3.62 56.31 28.35
CA GLU A 373 4.23 57.64 28.52
C GLU A 373 3.19 58.68 28.98
N SER A 374 1.98 58.65 28.40
CA SER A 374 0.85 59.50 28.84
C SER A 374 0.40 59.19 30.27
N LEU A 375 0.37 57.90 30.66
CA LEU A 375 0.04 57.49 32.03
C LEU A 375 1.13 57.89 33.04
N GLU A 376 2.40 57.87 32.63
CA GLU A 376 3.51 58.34 33.45
C GLU A 376 3.46 59.87 33.63
N GLN A 377 3.23 60.63 32.54
CA GLN A 377 3.03 62.07 32.62
C GLN A 377 1.86 62.44 33.55
N VAL A 378 0.68 61.80 33.38
CA VAL A 378 -0.47 62.09 34.25
C VAL A 378 -0.19 61.72 35.71
N ARG A 379 0.57 60.66 36.00
CA ARG A 379 1.00 60.37 37.39
C ARG A 379 1.95 61.43 37.95
N MET A 380 2.85 61.98 37.14
CA MET A 380 3.71 63.09 37.57
C MET A 380 2.86 64.33 37.88
N GLU A 381 1.90 64.67 37.03
CA GLU A 381 0.96 65.78 37.24
C GLU A 381 0.05 65.57 38.46
N ILE A 382 -0.46 64.35 38.70
CA ILE A 382 -1.17 64.00 39.94
C ILE A 382 -0.27 64.28 41.15
N ASN A 383 0.95 63.76 41.16
CA ASN A 383 1.87 63.93 42.30
C ASN A 383 2.23 65.41 42.53
N ALA A 384 2.43 66.19 41.46
CA ALA A 384 2.72 67.61 41.51
C ALA A 384 1.51 68.42 42.03
N ASN A 385 0.32 68.21 41.46
CA ASN A 385 -0.94 68.83 41.88
C ASN A 385 -1.26 68.50 43.35
N GLN A 386 -1.16 67.23 43.75
CA GLN A 386 -1.37 66.81 45.15
C GLN A 386 -0.31 67.38 46.10
N ALA A 387 0.92 67.67 45.65
CA ALA A 387 1.91 68.39 46.44
C ALA A 387 1.57 69.88 46.57
N GLN A 388 1.25 70.57 45.47
CA GLN A 388 0.86 71.98 45.44
C GLN A 388 -0.40 72.23 46.27
N TYR A 389 -1.48 71.47 46.04
CA TYR A 389 -2.73 71.59 46.78
C TYR A 389 -2.54 71.41 48.30
N ARG A 390 -1.66 70.49 48.74
CA ARG A 390 -1.30 70.35 50.16
C ARG A 390 -0.59 71.59 50.70
N GLN A 391 0.38 72.14 49.97
CA GLN A 391 1.07 73.37 50.37
C GLN A 391 0.12 74.58 50.40
N ASP A 392 -0.72 74.77 49.40
CA ASP A 392 -1.57 75.95 49.29
C ASP A 392 -2.78 75.89 50.21
N ALA A 393 -3.34 74.70 50.46
CA ALA A 393 -4.30 74.51 51.55
C ALA A 393 -3.67 74.81 52.92
N GLN A 394 -2.36 74.52 53.11
CA GLN A 394 -1.64 74.82 54.34
C GLN A 394 -1.38 76.33 54.49
N LYS A 395 -0.89 76.99 53.44
CA LYS A 395 -0.71 78.46 53.40
C LYS A 395 -2.04 79.17 53.64
N ALA A 396 -3.12 78.78 52.95
CA ALA A 396 -4.44 79.39 53.09
C ALA A 396 -5.05 79.17 54.50
N TYR A 397 -4.83 78.02 55.12
CA TYR A 397 -5.24 77.77 56.50
C TYR A 397 -4.44 78.63 57.50
N GLN A 398 -3.11 78.68 57.35
CA GLN A 398 -2.22 79.52 58.17
C GLN A 398 -2.56 81.02 58.01
N GLN A 399 -2.81 81.48 56.79
CA GLN A 399 -3.19 82.87 56.50
C GLN A 399 -4.55 83.23 57.10
N LYS A 400 -5.55 82.34 57.03
CA LYS A 400 -6.85 82.55 57.72
C LYS A 400 -6.68 82.58 59.24
N MET A 401 -5.82 81.73 59.80
CA MET A 401 -5.50 81.71 61.23
C MET A 401 -4.78 83.02 61.68
N LEU A 402 -3.85 83.54 60.89
CA LEU A 402 -3.17 84.83 61.14
C LEU A 402 -4.14 86.01 61.01
N ASN A 403 -5.00 86.02 59.99
CA ASN A 403 -6.01 87.06 59.81
C ASN A 403 -7.00 87.10 60.99
N ALA A 404 -7.44 85.94 61.48
CA ALA A 404 -8.28 85.83 62.67
C ALA A 404 -7.56 86.31 63.95
N TYR A 405 -6.28 85.95 64.12
CA TYR A 405 -5.46 86.47 65.21
C TYR A 405 -5.30 88.00 65.17
N SER A 406 -5.24 88.59 63.96
CA SER A 406 -5.23 90.06 63.76
C SER A 406 -6.60 90.74 63.92
N GLY A 407 -7.64 90.01 64.32
CA GLY A 407 -9.00 90.55 64.48
C GLY A 407 -9.76 90.82 63.18
N LYS A 408 -9.28 90.31 62.03
CA LYS A 408 -9.84 90.57 60.69
C LYS A 408 -10.73 89.44 60.16
N GLY A 409 -11.26 88.59 61.03
CA GLY A 409 -12.19 87.52 60.69
C GLY A 409 -12.26 86.42 61.75
N ASP A 410 -13.12 85.41 61.52
CA ASP A 410 -13.26 84.25 62.41
C ASP A 410 -12.14 83.23 62.25
N TYR A 411 -11.84 82.51 63.34
CA TYR A 411 -10.87 81.42 63.32
C TYR A 411 -11.34 80.25 62.43
N PRO A 412 -10.50 79.75 61.50
CA PRO A 412 -10.88 78.63 60.63
C PRO A 412 -11.03 77.33 61.43
N ARG A 413 -12.01 76.49 61.05
CA ARG A 413 -12.16 75.14 61.61
C ARG A 413 -10.86 74.35 61.45
N ILE A 414 -10.41 73.70 62.53
CA ILE A 414 -9.19 72.88 62.57
C ILE A 414 -9.17 71.92 61.37
N ARG A 415 -8.08 71.96 60.59
CA ARG A 415 -7.85 71.15 59.40
C ARG A 415 -6.52 70.40 59.53
N THR A 416 -6.53 69.10 59.30
CA THR A 416 -5.32 68.26 59.42
C THR A 416 -4.62 68.07 58.09
N PHE A 417 -3.29 68.23 58.11
CA PHE A 417 -2.40 68.06 56.96
C PHE A 417 -1.65 66.72 56.97
N ASN A 418 -1.74 65.98 58.09
CA ASN A 418 -1.22 64.62 58.24
C ASN A 418 -2.30 63.59 57.90
N ARG A 419 -1.88 62.44 57.37
CA ARG A 419 -2.79 61.31 57.05
C ARG A 419 -3.24 60.65 58.35
N SER A 420 -4.47 60.93 58.78
CA SER A 420 -5.08 60.41 60.00
C SER A 420 -6.58 60.19 59.79
N ASP A 421 -7.06 58.99 60.10
CA ASP A 421 -8.42 58.54 59.82
C ASP A 421 -9.44 59.00 60.89
N GLN A 422 -8.97 59.63 61.97
CA GLN A 422 -9.81 60.18 63.04
C GLN A 422 -10.17 61.67 62.84
N SER A 423 -9.72 62.29 61.73
CA SER A 423 -9.98 63.70 61.44
C SER A 423 -11.17 63.89 60.50
N THR A 424 -12.17 64.64 60.93
CA THR A 424 -13.36 64.99 60.12
C THR A 424 -13.13 66.14 59.13
N ASN A 425 -11.92 66.72 59.10
CA ASN A 425 -11.53 67.79 58.18
C ASN A 425 -10.06 67.65 57.82
N ASN A 426 -9.77 66.91 56.75
CA ASN A 426 -8.44 66.45 56.39
C ASN A 426 -8.17 66.77 54.92
N VAL A 427 -6.99 67.30 54.57
CA VAL A 427 -6.66 67.57 53.15
C VAL A 427 -6.78 66.30 52.29
N TYR A 428 -6.49 65.13 52.86
CA TYR A 428 -6.59 63.86 52.15
C TYR A 428 -8.03 63.43 51.80
N SER A 429 -9.08 63.92 52.48
CA SER A 429 -10.47 63.65 52.04
C SER A 429 -10.81 64.35 50.73
N ASP A 430 -10.19 65.49 50.49
CA ASP A 430 -10.49 66.35 49.35
C ASP A 430 -9.75 65.86 48.11
N LEU A 431 -8.53 65.31 48.28
CA LEU A 431 -7.83 64.53 47.25
C LEU A 431 -8.61 63.25 46.89
N GLN A 432 -9.16 62.54 47.88
CA GLN A 432 -10.06 61.40 47.64
C GLN A 432 -11.40 61.78 47.01
N ALA A 433 -11.79 63.05 47.04
CA ALA A 433 -12.95 63.56 46.29
C ALA A 433 -12.57 63.81 44.82
N ALA A 434 -11.38 64.34 44.54
CA ALA A 434 -10.86 64.53 43.17
C ALA A 434 -10.67 63.21 42.40
N GLU A 435 -10.42 62.09 43.09
CA GLU A 435 -10.42 60.75 42.50
C GLU A 435 -11.82 60.25 42.09
N LYS A 436 -12.91 60.77 42.65
CA LYS A 436 -14.26 60.27 42.36
C LYS A 436 -14.72 60.80 41.00
N MET A 437 -15.28 59.91 40.19
CA MET A 437 -16.10 60.31 39.05
C MET A 437 -17.53 60.43 39.54
N TYR A 438 -18.15 61.56 39.23
CA TYR A 438 -19.59 61.76 39.35
C TYR A 438 -20.26 61.35 38.03
N ASP A 439 -21.56 61.05 38.04
CA ASP A 439 -22.31 60.80 36.80
C ASP A 439 -22.48 62.10 36.00
N ILE A 440 -21.47 62.41 35.18
CA ILE A 440 -21.52 63.54 34.24
C ILE A 440 -22.32 63.08 33.02
N GLY A 441 -23.65 63.08 33.17
CA GLY A 441 -24.63 62.69 32.13
C GLY A 441 -24.75 63.65 30.94
N GLY A 442 -23.65 64.33 30.57
CA GLY A 442 -23.58 65.31 29.50
C GLY A 442 -22.20 65.30 28.82
N LYS A 443 -22.02 66.15 27.80
CA LYS A 443 -20.70 66.32 27.17
C LYS A 443 -19.75 66.98 28.17
N CYS A 444 -18.70 66.25 28.55
CA CYS A 444 -17.59 66.74 29.35
C CYS A 444 -16.35 66.78 28.45
N ASP A 445 -15.70 67.94 28.34
CA ASP A 445 -14.47 68.03 27.57
C ASP A 445 -13.28 67.59 28.42
N VAL A 446 -12.24 67.07 27.77
CA VAL A 446 -11.05 66.52 28.45
C VAL A 446 -10.36 67.57 29.33
N SER A 447 -10.52 68.86 29.01
CA SER A 447 -10.06 69.99 29.82
C SER A 447 -10.61 69.95 31.25
N ASP A 448 -11.90 69.64 31.42
CA ASP A 448 -12.66 69.79 32.68
C ASP A 448 -12.34 68.72 33.73
N LEU A 449 -11.72 67.61 33.31
CA LEU A 449 -11.40 66.47 34.16
C LEU A 449 -10.21 66.76 35.09
N THR A 450 -10.25 66.27 36.33
CA THR A 450 -9.07 66.24 37.21
C THR A 450 -7.97 65.33 36.63
N TRP A 451 -6.72 65.49 37.06
CA TRP A 451 -5.64 64.60 36.61
C TRP A 451 -5.90 63.13 37.04
N GLU A 452 -6.48 62.93 38.22
CA GLU A 452 -6.92 61.63 38.73
C GLU A 452 -8.02 60.99 37.87
N GLN A 453 -8.93 61.80 37.30
CA GLN A 453 -9.95 61.34 36.35
C GLN A 453 -9.34 61.06 34.96
N LYS A 454 -8.39 61.90 34.50
CA LYS A 454 -7.63 61.69 33.26
C LYS A 454 -6.86 60.37 33.29
N GLU A 455 -6.25 59.98 34.41
CA GLU A 455 -5.56 58.68 34.53
C GLU A 455 -6.54 57.51 34.37
N LYS A 456 -7.76 57.62 34.92
CA LYS A 456 -8.80 56.58 34.79
C LYS A 456 -9.28 56.41 33.35
N VAL A 457 -9.46 57.52 32.62
CA VAL A 457 -9.79 57.49 31.19
C VAL A 457 -8.66 56.85 30.36
N LEU A 458 -7.40 57.25 30.59
CA LEU A 458 -6.25 56.65 29.89
C LEU A 458 -6.10 55.15 30.19
N ARG A 459 -6.26 54.74 31.46
CA ARG A 459 -6.24 53.31 31.85
C ARG A 459 -7.36 52.53 31.19
N TYR A 460 -8.57 53.08 31.09
CA TYR A 460 -9.70 52.46 30.40
C TYR A 460 -9.44 52.33 28.89
N LEU A 461 -8.93 53.37 28.24
CA LEU A 461 -8.57 53.33 26.80
C LEU A 461 -7.48 52.28 26.53
N PHE A 462 -6.43 52.23 27.35
CA PHE A 462 -5.38 51.22 27.26
C PHE A 462 -5.91 49.80 27.49
N ALA A 463 -6.81 49.60 28.46
CA ALA A 463 -7.46 48.30 28.72
C ALA A 463 -8.39 47.87 27.57
N ARG A 464 -9.09 48.82 26.94
CA ARG A 464 -9.95 48.61 25.77
C ARG A 464 -9.14 48.29 24.52
N MET A 465 -8.03 48.98 24.28
CA MET A 465 -7.08 48.67 23.21
C MET A 465 -6.49 47.25 23.36
N ASN A 466 -6.17 46.84 24.59
CA ASN A 466 -5.68 45.51 24.91
C ASN A 466 -6.78 44.42 24.93
N GLY A 467 -8.03 44.74 24.58
CA GLY A 467 -9.15 43.78 24.51
C GLY A 467 -9.67 43.28 25.87
N SER A 468 -9.09 43.75 26.98
CA SER A 468 -9.48 43.34 28.34
C SER A 468 -10.80 43.96 28.83
N ALA A 469 -11.28 45.01 28.18
CA ALA A 469 -12.64 45.54 28.35
C ALA A 469 -13.51 45.16 27.14
N LYS A 470 -14.40 44.17 27.31
CA LYS A 470 -15.40 43.80 26.27
C LYS A 470 -16.35 44.98 26.02
N PRO A 471 -16.56 45.42 24.77
CA PRO A 471 -17.71 46.24 24.43
C PRO A 471 -18.99 45.38 24.40
N PRO A 472 -20.15 45.89 24.82
CA PRO A 472 -21.43 45.31 24.41
C PRO A 472 -21.62 45.53 22.90
N ASN A 473 -22.08 44.50 22.19
CA ASN A 473 -22.39 44.48 20.76
C ASN A 473 -21.30 44.99 19.79
N LEU A 474 -20.50 44.06 19.26
CA LEU A 474 -20.18 44.05 17.83
C LEU A 474 -20.80 42.79 17.20
N PRO A 475 -21.34 42.86 15.97
CA PRO A 475 -21.81 41.67 15.27
C PRO A 475 -20.64 40.73 14.96
N LYS A 476 -20.87 39.42 15.02
CA LYS A 476 -19.89 38.43 14.57
C LYS A 476 -19.60 38.66 13.09
N ALA A 477 -18.31 38.71 12.72
CA ALA A 477 -17.92 38.70 11.31
C ALA A 477 -18.48 37.44 10.62
N PRO A 478 -18.90 37.53 9.33
CA PRO A 478 -19.41 36.37 8.63
C PRO A 478 -18.33 35.28 8.56
N PRO A 479 -18.70 33.98 8.64
CA PRO A 479 -17.74 32.91 8.47
C PRO A 479 -17.11 33.02 7.08
N LEU A 480 -15.79 32.84 7.00
CA LEU A 480 -15.12 32.65 5.72
C LEU A 480 -15.78 31.48 4.98
N PRO A 481 -15.97 31.57 3.64
CA PRO A 481 -16.58 30.49 2.89
C PRO A 481 -15.78 29.20 3.12
N ALA A 482 -16.50 28.12 3.44
CA ALA A 482 -15.86 26.82 3.59
C ALA A 482 -15.13 26.47 2.28
N ILE A 483 -13.88 26.01 2.39
CA ILE A 483 -13.16 25.47 1.25
C ILE A 483 -13.89 24.20 0.85
N ASP A 484 -14.65 24.28 -0.24
CA ASP A 484 -15.42 23.16 -0.75
C ASP A 484 -14.48 22.01 -1.13
N ARG A 485 -14.76 20.83 -0.58
CA ARG A 485 -14.01 19.59 -0.84
C ARG A 485 -14.55 18.81 -2.04
N SER A 486 -15.48 19.39 -2.81
CA SER A 486 -16.03 18.82 -4.06
C SER A 486 -14.99 18.51 -5.14
N GLN A 487 -13.79 19.08 -5.08
CA GLN A 487 -12.65 18.70 -5.92
C GLN A 487 -11.57 17.95 -5.13
N GLN A 488 -11.92 16.77 -4.62
CA GLN A 488 -10.93 15.71 -4.50
C GLN A 488 -10.49 15.31 -5.91
N LEU A 489 -9.26 15.65 -6.30
CA LEU A 489 -8.61 15.01 -7.44
C LEU A 489 -8.49 13.52 -7.14
N SER A 490 -9.32 12.74 -7.82
CA SER A 490 -9.41 11.29 -7.63
C SER A 490 -8.16 10.63 -8.20
N ILE A 491 -7.24 10.24 -7.32
CA ILE A 491 -6.24 9.20 -7.62
C ILE A 491 -6.98 7.85 -7.61
N THR A 492 -7.86 7.66 -8.58
CA THR A 492 -8.38 6.37 -8.99
C THR A 492 -7.27 5.64 -9.74
N GLY A 493 -6.73 4.59 -9.13
CA GLY A 493 -5.98 3.58 -9.88
C GLY A 493 -6.86 3.07 -11.02
N GLY A 494 -6.27 2.86 -12.19
CA GLY A 494 -7.03 2.68 -13.43
C GLY A 494 -7.97 1.48 -13.38
N GLN A 495 -9.28 1.74 -13.42
CA GLN A 495 -10.22 0.76 -13.95
C GLN A 495 -10.04 0.71 -15.47
N LEU A 496 -9.76 -0.49 -15.98
CA LEU A 496 -9.82 -0.78 -17.41
C LEU A 496 -11.28 -0.73 -17.88
N PRO A 497 -11.56 -0.38 -19.16
CA PRO A 497 -12.90 -0.49 -19.71
C PRO A 497 -13.35 -1.96 -19.77
N ASP A 498 -14.61 -2.22 -19.41
CA ASP A 498 -15.30 -3.47 -19.66
C ASP A 498 -16.03 -3.38 -21.02
N GLU A 499 -15.34 -3.81 -22.08
CA GLU A 499 -15.91 -4.12 -23.39
C GLU A 499 -15.20 -5.35 -23.99
N SER A 500 -15.78 -5.91 -25.05
CA SER A 500 -15.38 -7.19 -25.70
C SER A 500 -15.47 -8.44 -24.80
N LYS A 501 -16.62 -9.12 -24.87
CA LYS A 501 -16.68 -10.57 -24.68
C LYS A 501 -16.03 -11.24 -25.90
N ASP A 502 -14.71 -11.33 -25.93
CA ASP A 502 -14.01 -12.13 -26.95
C ASP A 502 -13.68 -13.53 -26.44
N GLU A 503 -13.67 -14.47 -27.38
CA GLU A 503 -13.65 -15.91 -27.11
C GLU A 503 -12.25 -16.36 -26.68
N THR A 504 -12.15 -16.97 -25.50
CA THR A 504 -10.91 -17.62 -25.05
C THR A 504 -10.57 -18.78 -25.99
N PHE A 505 -9.73 -18.53 -27.00
CA PHE A 505 -9.21 -19.55 -27.90
C PHE A 505 -8.27 -20.49 -27.14
N LEU A 506 -8.89 -21.44 -26.46
CA LEU A 506 -8.25 -22.49 -25.69
C LEU A 506 -7.56 -23.46 -26.65
N THR A 507 -6.27 -23.28 -26.89
CA THR A 507 -5.44 -24.22 -27.69
C THR A 507 -5.14 -25.50 -26.92
N GLN A 508 -6.17 -26.17 -26.41
CA GLN A 508 -6.12 -27.59 -26.09
C GLN A 508 -6.24 -28.36 -27.41
N ALA A 509 -5.13 -28.93 -27.87
CA ALA A 509 -5.17 -29.94 -28.92
C ALA A 509 -5.88 -31.17 -28.37
N ARG A 510 -7.17 -31.32 -28.69
CA ARG A 510 -7.93 -32.54 -28.43
C ARG A 510 -7.33 -33.65 -29.29
N MET A 511 -6.57 -34.55 -28.69
CA MET A 511 -6.18 -35.79 -29.38
C MET A 511 -7.47 -36.57 -29.67
N GLU A 512 -7.68 -36.89 -30.94
CA GLU A 512 -8.69 -37.86 -31.34
C GLU A 512 -8.18 -39.25 -30.96
N GLU A 513 -8.98 -39.97 -30.16
CA GLU A 513 -8.77 -41.40 -29.94
C GLU A 513 -9.07 -42.12 -31.26
N ALA A 514 -8.03 -42.60 -31.94
CA ALA A 514 -8.20 -43.40 -33.15
C ALA A 514 -8.80 -44.76 -32.77
N GLU A 515 -10.02 -45.05 -33.25
CA GLU A 515 -10.61 -46.38 -33.08
C GLU A 515 -9.71 -47.46 -33.73
N PRO A 516 -9.58 -48.64 -33.10
CA PRO A 516 -8.80 -49.73 -33.67
C PRO A 516 -9.53 -50.33 -34.87
N VAL A 517 -9.04 -50.03 -36.08
CA VAL A 517 -9.45 -50.72 -37.30
C VAL A 517 -9.01 -52.18 -37.20
N GLY A 518 -9.96 -53.05 -36.87
CA GLY A 518 -9.73 -54.50 -36.78
C GLY A 518 -9.38 -55.13 -38.12
N SER A 519 -8.59 -56.20 -38.06
CA SER A 519 -8.34 -57.17 -39.15
C SER A 519 -8.66 -58.57 -38.65
#